data_AF-A0A7S0XIV7-F1
#
_entry.id   AF-A0A7S0XIV7-F1
#
_cell.length_a   1.000
_cell.length_b   1.000
_cell.length_c   1.000
_cell.angle_alpha   90.00
_cell.angle_beta   90.00
_cell.angle_gamma   90.00
#
_symmetry.space_group_name_H-M   'P 1'
#
loop_
_entity.id
_entity.type
_entity.pdbx_description
1 polymer ?
#
loop_
_entity_poly.entity_id
_entity_poly.type
_entity_poly.pdbx_seq_one_letter_code
_entity_poly.pdbx_strand_id
1 'polypeptide(L)'
;VRHSAKVGANTRIKFVTDGVLLRELEADLLLSRYSAVVLDEAHERSLNMDLLITLLSRSVRLRRARWKQKHKQTQPKRGPLKVIIMSATLKVDELLRGPSSPLSG
;
A
#
# COMPACT_ATOMS: atom_id res chain seq x y z
N VAL A 1 10.01 18.07 11.40
CA VAL A 1 10.67 18.34 10.10
C VAL A 1 9.67 18.13 8.97
N ARG A 2 9.31 19.17 8.22
CA ARG A 2 8.38 19.11 7.08
C ARG A 2 9.23 19.00 5.80
N HIS A 3 9.42 17.80 5.25
CA HIS A 3 10.10 17.62 3.98
C HIS A 3 9.13 17.94 2.82
N SER A 4 9.26 19.14 2.27
CA SER A 4 8.59 19.58 1.05
C SER A 4 8.94 18.65 -0.11
N ALA A 5 7.94 17.96 -0.65
CA ALA A 5 8.15 16.96 -1.70
C ALA A 5 8.37 17.63 -3.08
N LYS A 6 9.59 17.55 -3.61
CA LYS A 6 9.89 17.81 -5.03
C LYS A 6 9.42 16.63 -5.89
N VAL A 7 8.12 16.58 -6.19
CA VAL A 7 7.55 15.55 -7.08
C VAL A 7 7.20 16.20 -8.41
N GLY A 8 7.98 15.92 -9.45
CA GLY A 8 7.68 16.31 -10.84
C GLY A 8 7.08 15.13 -11.62
N ALA A 9 6.63 15.39 -12.86
CA ALA A 9 6.10 14.34 -13.75
C ALA A 9 7.10 13.22 -14.06
N ASN A 10 8.40 13.46 -13.83
CA ASN A 10 9.50 12.53 -14.09
C ASN A 10 10.08 11.89 -12.80
N THR A 11 9.55 12.22 -11.62
CA THR A 11 10.00 11.62 -10.36
C THR A 11 9.56 10.16 -10.30
N ARG A 12 10.52 9.23 -10.36
CA ARG A 12 10.24 7.78 -10.35
C ARG A 12 10.04 7.21 -8.94
N ILE A 13 10.49 7.92 -7.89
CA ILE A 13 10.42 7.49 -6.48
C ILE A 13 10.03 8.67 -5.60
N LYS A 14 9.03 8.49 -4.76
CA LYS A 14 8.53 9.51 -3.82
C LYS A 14 8.59 8.96 -2.39
N PHE A 15 9.33 9.63 -1.53
CA PHE A 15 9.36 9.35 -0.10
C PHE A 15 8.25 10.15 0.59
N VAL A 16 7.46 9.47 1.41
CA VAL A 16 6.33 10.04 2.15
C VAL A 16 6.29 9.43 3.54
N THR A 17 5.72 10.16 4.49
CA THR A 17 5.36 9.59 5.79
C THR A 17 4.03 8.85 5.69
N ASP A 18 3.77 7.93 6.63
CA ASP A 18 2.55 7.14 6.68
C ASP A 18 1.29 7.99 6.60
N GLY A 19 1.24 9.09 7.36
CA GLY A 19 0.10 10.01 7.36
C GLY A 19 -0.14 10.71 6.03
N VAL A 20 0.91 11.00 5.26
CA VAL A 20 0.78 11.57 3.91
C VAL A 20 0.26 10.51 2.95
N LEU A 21 0.75 9.27 3.05
CA LEU A 21 0.26 8.18 2.21
C LEU A 21 -1.22 7.83 2.51
N LEU A 22 -1.62 7.87 3.78
CA LEU A 22 -3.02 7.68 4.19
C LEU A 22 -3.94 8.72 3.55
N ARG A 23 -3.56 10.01 3.58
CA ARG A 23 -4.34 11.08 2.91
C ARG A 23 -4.44 10.89 1.41
N GLU A 24 -3.39 10.37 0.77
CA GLU A 24 -3.44 10.08 -0.66
C GLU A 24 -4.30 8.87 -0.99
N LEU A 25 -4.32 7.85 -0.13
CA LEU A 25 -5.25 6.72 -0.23
C LEU A 25 -6.70 7.14 -0.03
N GLU A 26 -6.96 8.06 0.89
CA GLU A 26 -8.28 8.65 1.11
C GLU A 26 -8.77 9.41 -0.14
N ALA A 27 -7.89 10.21 -0.75
CA ALA A 27 -8.21 10.97 -1.96
C ALA A 27 -8.33 10.09 -3.23
N ASP A 28 -7.48 9.06 -3.38
CA ASP A 28 -7.52 8.10 -4.47
C ASP A 28 -7.21 6.68 -3.98
N LEU A 29 -8.27 5.93 -3.66
CA LEU A 29 -8.18 4.54 -3.22
C LEU A 29 -7.52 3.61 -4.25
N LEU A 30 -7.43 3.99 -5.52
CA LEU A 30 -6.75 3.17 -6.53
C LEU A 30 -5.25 3.47 -6.59
N LEU A 31 -4.78 4.54 -5.96
CA LEU A 31 -3.41 5.00 -6.08
C LEU A 31 -2.97 5.03 -7.55
N SER A 32 -3.79 5.68 -8.39
CA SER A 32 -3.69 5.63 -9.85
C SER A 32 -2.38 6.19 -10.39
N ARG A 33 -1.69 7.01 -9.57
CA ARG A 33 -0.38 7.59 -9.84
C ARG A 33 0.79 6.68 -9.50
N TYR A 34 0.56 5.59 -8.75
CA TYR A 34 1.59 4.69 -8.26
C TYR A 34 1.52 3.33 -8.95
N SER A 35 2.68 2.80 -9.33
CA SER A 35 2.83 1.41 -9.80
C SER A 35 3.21 0.47 -8.66
N ALA A 36 3.98 0.97 -7.70
CA ALA A 36 4.39 0.27 -6.50
C ALA A 36 4.34 1.20 -5.27
N VAL A 37 4.10 0.61 -4.12
CA VAL A 37 4.23 1.23 -2.79
C VAL A 37 5.16 0.36 -1.96
N VAL A 38 6.13 0.98 -1.30
CA VAL A 38 7.02 0.33 -0.35
C VAL A 38 6.70 0.89 1.02
N LEU A 39 6.33 0.03 1.95
CA LEU A 39 6.16 0.38 3.35
C LEU A 39 7.41 -0.08 4.09
N ASP A 40 8.12 0.87 4.68
CA ASP A 40 9.33 0.59 5.44
C ASP A 40 9.02 0.47 6.93
N GLU A 41 9.94 -0.10 7.69
CA GLU A 41 9.85 -0.20 9.16
C GLU A 41 8.54 -0.80 9.70
N ALA A 42 8.03 -1.83 9.02
CA ALA A 42 6.82 -2.54 9.43
C ALA A 42 6.90 -3.15 10.85
N HIS A 43 8.10 -3.21 11.43
CA HIS A 43 8.35 -3.72 12.76
C HIS A 43 7.94 -2.76 13.89
N GLU A 44 7.75 -1.45 13.62
CA GLU A 44 7.34 -0.48 14.65
C GLU A 44 5.87 -0.60 15.06
N ARG A 45 5.06 -1.39 14.32
CA ARG A 45 3.63 -1.66 14.58
C ARG A 45 2.82 -0.39 14.92
N SER A 46 3.01 0.67 14.14
CA SER A 46 2.24 1.90 14.31
C SER A 46 0.79 1.68 13.85
N LEU A 47 -0.19 2.33 14.51
CA LEU A 47 -1.60 2.28 14.10
C LEU A 47 -1.80 2.72 12.64
N ASN A 48 -1.01 3.70 12.20
CA ASN A 48 -1.06 4.20 10.83
C ASN A 48 -0.59 3.12 9.84
N MET A 49 0.45 2.35 10.18
CA MET A 49 0.95 1.25 9.37
C MET A 49 -0.08 0.14 9.21
N ASP A 50 -0.76 -0.25 10.30
CA ASP A 50 -1.83 -1.26 10.26
C ASP A 50 -3.01 -0.80 9.39
N LEU A 51 -3.40 0.47 9.52
CA LEU A 51 -4.44 1.06 8.68
C LEU A 51 -4.03 1.10 7.21
N LEU A 52 -2.77 1.49 6.93
CA LEU A 52 -2.21 1.50 5.57
C LEU A 52 -2.25 0.12 4.94
N ILE A 53 -1.80 -0.92 5.64
CA ILE A 53 -1.80 -2.30 5.15
C ILE A 53 -3.23 -2.74 4.84
N THR A 54 -4.18 -2.44 5.72
CA THR A 54 -5.61 -2.77 5.53
C THR A 54 -6.19 -2.10 4.28
N LEU A 55 -5.95 -0.79 4.10
CA LEU A 55 -6.44 -0.03 2.96
C LEU A 55 -5.75 -0.44 1.66
N LEU A 56 -4.42 -0.60 1.67
CA LEU A 56 -3.64 -1.04 0.51
C LEU A 56 -4.06 -2.43 0.04
N SER A 57 -4.35 -3.34 0.96
CA SER A 57 -4.90 -4.66 0.65
C SER A 57 -6.20 -4.55 -0.16
N ARG A 58 -7.10 -3.63 0.21
CA ARG A 58 -8.33 -3.32 -0.56
C ARG A 58 -8.01 -2.71 -1.93
N SER A 59 -7.10 -1.75 -1.99
CA SER A 59 -6.66 -1.10 -3.24
C SER A 59 -6.07 -2.09 -4.25
N VAL A 60 -5.21 -2.99 -3.79
CA VAL A 60 -4.60 -4.06 -4.62
C VAL A 60 -5.68 -4.97 -5.19
N ARG A 61 -6.64 -5.43 -4.38
CA ARG A 61 -7.76 -6.27 -4.85
C ARG A 61 -8.57 -5.55 -5.94
N LEU A 62 -8.95 -4.30 -5.71
CA LEU A 62 -9.72 -3.49 -6.67
C LEU A 62 -8.96 -3.31 -7.99
N ARG A 63 -7.66 -3.00 -7.93
CA ARG A 63 -6.83 -2.85 -9.13
C ARG A 63 -6.63 -4.16 -9.88
N ARG A 64 -6.45 -5.27 -9.17
CA ARG A 64 -6.33 -6.59 -9.79
C ARG A 64 -7.63 -7.00 -10.49
N ALA A 65 -8.79 -6.74 -9.88
CA ALA A 65 -10.09 -6.99 -10.51
C ALA A 65 -10.29 -6.17 -11.79
N ARG A 66 -10.03 -4.86 -11.74
CA ARG A 66 -10.10 -3.97 -12.91
C ARG A 66 -9.13 -4.38 -14.02
N TRP A 67 -7.92 -4.78 -13.66
CA TRP A 67 -6.90 -5.25 -14.61
C TRP A 67 -7.35 -6.52 -15.33
N LYS A 68 -7.91 -7.51 -14.60
CA LYS A 68 -8.46 -8.74 -15.17
C LYS A 68 -9.64 -8.50 -16.12
N GLN A 69 -10.54 -7.58 -15.76
CA GLN A 69 -11.69 -7.21 -16.60
C GLN A 69 -11.25 -6.56 -17.92
N LYS A 70 -10.37 -5.56 -17.85
CA LYS A 70 -9.90 -4.85 -19.05
C LYS A 70 -9.06 -5.72 -19.97
N HIS A 71 -8.23 -6.62 -19.44
CA HIS A 71 -7.43 -7.56 -20.25
C HIS A 71 -8.25 -8.44 -21.21
N LYS A 72 -9.56 -8.63 -20.95
CA LYS A 72 -10.45 -9.37 -21.85
C LYS A 72 -10.97 -8.53 -23.04
N GLN A 73 -10.83 -7.20 -23.01
CA GLN A 73 -11.42 -6.29 -24.00
C GLN A 73 -10.39 -5.38 -24.68
N THR A 74 -9.37 -4.89 -23.97
CA THR A 74 -8.30 -4.02 -24.50
C THR A 74 -7.07 -4.08 -23.58
N GLN A 75 -5.85 -3.88 -24.12
CA GLN A 75 -4.64 -3.82 -23.27
C GLN A 75 -4.78 -2.69 -22.22
N PRO A 76 -4.81 -2.98 -20.92
CA PRO A 76 -4.99 -1.96 -19.91
C PRO A 76 -3.75 -1.07 -19.80
N LYS A 77 -3.95 0.26 -19.84
CA LYS A 77 -2.87 1.27 -19.68
C LYS A 77 -2.06 1.15 -18.37
N ARG A 78 -2.57 0.48 -17.33
CA ARG A 78 -1.91 0.36 -16.03
C ARG A 78 -2.08 -1.05 -15.45
N GLY A 79 -0.97 -1.62 -14.98
CA GLY A 79 -0.91 -2.93 -14.34
C GLY A 79 -1.45 -2.95 -12.89
N PRO A 80 -1.45 -4.13 -12.25
CA PRO A 80 -1.79 -4.27 -10.83
C PRO A 80 -0.86 -3.41 -9.95
N LEU A 81 -1.36 -2.97 -8.79
CA LEU A 81 -0.54 -2.30 -7.78
C LEU A 81 0.35 -3.33 -7.09
N LYS A 82 1.65 -3.03 -6.98
CA LYS A 82 2.60 -3.82 -6.18
C LYS A 82 2.74 -3.17 -4.80
N VAL A 83 2.72 -3.98 -3.74
CA VAL A 83 2.97 -3.52 -2.38
C VAL A 83 4.12 -4.35 -1.82
N ILE A 84 5.14 -3.68 -1.31
CA ILE A 84 6.32 -4.28 -0.67
C ILE A 84 6.32 -3.81 0.78
N ILE A 85 6.49 -4.74 1.71
CA ILE A 85 6.60 -4.46 3.14
C ILE A 85 8.02 -4.82 3.56
N MET A 86 8.77 -3.84 4.08
CA MET A 86 10.13 -4.01 4.58
C MET A 86 10.10 -3.93 6.10
N SER A 87 10.91 -4.77 6.74
CA SER A 87 11.00 -4.90 8.19
C SER A 87 12.44 -5.22 8.56
N ALA A 88 12.95 -4.54 9.59
CA ALA A 88 14.25 -4.84 10.17
C ALA A 88 14.23 -6.13 11.03
N THR A 89 13.04 -6.64 11.39
CA THR A 89 12.89 -7.83 12.24
C THR A 89 12.13 -8.95 11.54
N LEU A 90 12.51 -10.20 11.83
CA LEU A 90 11.88 -11.41 11.28
C LEU A 90 10.48 -11.69 11.84
N LYS A 91 9.93 -10.85 12.73
CA LYS A 91 8.59 -11.01 13.32
C LYS A 91 7.45 -10.63 12.35
N VAL A 92 7.54 -11.06 11.10
CA VAL A 92 6.52 -10.79 10.07
C VAL A 92 5.27 -11.64 10.29
N ASP A 93 5.37 -12.75 11.03
CA ASP A 93 4.26 -13.68 11.30
C ASP A 93 3.09 -13.03 12.06
N GLU A 94 3.37 -12.03 12.90
CA GLU A 94 2.34 -11.31 13.67
C GLU A 94 1.63 -10.24 12.82
N LEU A 95 2.25 -9.79 11.72
CA LEU A 95 1.65 -8.87 10.74
C LEU A 95 0.73 -9.62 9.75
N LEU A 96 1.08 -10.86 9.40
CA LEU A 96 0.28 -11.70 8.50
C LEU A 96 -0.91 -12.34 9.19
N ARG A 97 -0.85 -12.49 10.52
CA ARG A 97 -1.99 -12.87 11.35
C ARG A 97 -2.83 -11.61 11.57
N GLY A 98 -3.96 -11.49 10.87
CA GLY A 98 -5.00 -10.51 11.23
C GLY A 98 -5.37 -10.64 12.72
N PRO A 99 -6.05 -9.64 13.31
CA PRO A 99 -6.29 -9.58 14.76
C PRO A 99 -6.75 -10.94 15.26
N SER A 100 -5.88 -11.58 16.06
CA SER A 100 -6.10 -12.93 16.54
C SER A 100 -7.44 -12.95 17.26
N SER A 101 -8.40 -13.70 16.73
CA SER A 101 -9.58 -14.07 17.48
C SER A 101 -9.11 -14.75 18.77
N PRO A 102 -9.36 -14.20 19.96
CA PRO A 102 -9.31 -15.03 21.15
C PRO A 102 -10.49 -15.99 21.01
N LEU A 103 -10.24 -17.29 21.04
CA LEU A 103 -11.17 -18.38 21.41
C LEU A 103 -10.70 -19.68 20.74
N SER A 104 -9.84 -20.38 21.46
CA SER A 104 -9.82 -21.85 21.48
C SER A 104 -9.13 -22.26 22.78
N GLY A 105 -9.87 -22.08 23.87
CA GLY A 105 -9.69 -22.81 25.13
C GLY A 105 -10.87 -23.76 25.29
#